data_AF-A0A4S8ITM3-F1
#
_entry.id   AF-A0A4S8ITM3-F1
#
_cell.length_a   1.000
_cell.length_b   1.000
_cell.length_c   1.000
_cell.angle_alpha   90.00
_cell.angle_beta   90.00
_cell.angle_gamma   90.00
#
_symmetry.space_group_name_H-M   'P 1'
#
loop_
_entity.id
_entity.type
_entity.pdbx_description
1 polymer ?
#
loop_
_entity_poly.entity_id
_entity_poly.type
_entity_poly.pdbx_seq_one_letter_code
_entity_poly.pdbx_strand_id
1 'polypeptide(L)'
;MLALSLKLDEARAETRAASEALADEIHQRLEKDRKLIEAYKKSKGFELGLTQTGQVTYEYGYQIALARFRARYPDLEVAEDPFASYPEDLGVDMPEEVPFDDNTDVPEK
;
A
#
# COMPACT_ATOMS: atom_id res chain seq x y z
N MET A 1 9.53 47.04 40.71
CA MET A 1 10.52 46.28 39.92
C MET A 1 10.37 44.76 40.13
N LEU A 2 10.40 44.23 41.35
CA LEU A 2 10.35 42.77 41.63
C LEU A 2 9.06 42.05 41.20
N ALA A 3 7.89 42.67 41.33
CA ALA A 3 6.62 42.05 40.95
C ALA A 3 6.46 41.85 39.43
N LEU A 4 7.19 42.64 38.63
CA LEU A 4 7.08 42.62 37.17
C LEU A 4 8.00 41.54 36.57
N SER A 5 9.19 41.33 37.16
CA SER A 5 10.08 40.23 36.81
C SER A 5 9.48 38.87 37.16
N LEU A 6 8.81 38.76 38.32
CA LEU A 6 8.16 37.50 38.73
C LEU A 6 7.08 37.07 37.71
N LYS A 7 6.24 38.00 37.26
CA LYS A 7 5.20 37.73 36.26
C LYS A 7 5.77 37.31 34.90
N LEU A 8 6.92 37.87 34.52
CA LEU A 8 7.62 37.49 33.29
C LEU A 8 8.13 36.04 33.37
N ASP A 9 8.72 35.67 34.51
CA ASP A 9 9.27 34.33 34.71
C ASP A 9 8.18 33.26 34.79
N GLU A 10 7.03 33.58 35.42
CA GLU A 10 5.84 32.73 35.45
C GLU A 10 5.27 32.50 34.03
N ALA A 11 5.07 33.55 33.24
CA ALA A 11 4.61 33.42 31.86
C ALA A 11 5.58 32.62 30.97
N ARG A 12 6.89 32.71 31.24
CA ARG A 12 7.91 31.90 30.56
C ARG A 12 7.86 30.43 30.98
N ALA A 13 7.60 30.15 32.25
CA ALA A 13 7.42 28.79 32.74
C ALA A 13 6.16 28.15 32.13
N GLU A 14 5.06 28.90 32.06
CA GLU A 14 3.80 28.43 31.44
C GLU A 14 3.96 28.14 29.95
N THR A 15 4.59 29.06 29.20
CA THR A 15 4.84 28.85 27.75
C THR A 15 5.75 27.66 27.51
N ARG A 16 6.77 27.45 28.35
CA ARG A 16 7.64 26.27 28.28
C ARG A 16 6.85 24.98 28.58
N ALA A 17 6.09 24.95 29.66
CA ALA A 17 5.27 23.79 30.02
C ALA A 17 4.24 23.45 28.93
N ALA A 18 3.60 24.46 28.34
CA ALA A 18 2.67 24.27 27.23
C ALA A 18 3.38 23.71 25.98
N SER A 19 4.60 24.18 25.67
CA SER A 19 5.39 23.66 24.55
C SER A 19 5.86 22.22 24.76
N GLU A 20 6.22 21.85 26.00
CA GLU A 20 6.60 20.48 26.36
C GLU A 20 5.39 19.55 26.27
N ALA A 21 4.22 19.95 26.77
CA ALA A 21 2.98 19.17 26.65
C ALA A 21 2.58 18.92 25.18
N LEU A 22 2.72 19.93 24.32
CA LEU A 22 2.47 19.79 22.88
C LEU A 22 3.47 18.85 22.21
N ALA A 23 4.76 18.91 22.60
CA ALA A 23 5.77 17.99 22.09
C ALA A 23 5.47 16.53 22.48
N ASP A 24 5.03 16.30 23.71
CA ASP A 24 4.63 14.97 24.20
C ASP A 24 3.41 14.44 23.43
N GLU A 25 2.40 15.27 23.18
CA GLU A 25 1.23 14.89 22.38
C GLU A 25 1.62 14.50 20.95
N ILE A 26 2.46 15.31 20.29
CA ILE A 26 2.96 15.01 18.95
C ILE A 26 3.71 13.69 18.94
N HIS A 27 4.59 13.46 19.92
CA HIS A 27 5.35 12.21 20.02
C HIS A 27 4.42 10.99 20.17
N GLN A 28 3.43 11.08 21.05
CA GLN A 28 2.45 10.00 21.24
C GLN A 28 1.64 9.73 19.97
N ARG A 29 1.24 10.78 19.24
CA ARG A 29 0.50 10.64 17.98
C ARG A 29 1.36 9.95 16.92
N LEU A 30 2.62 10.34 16.78
CA LEU A 30 3.55 9.70 15.85
C LEU A 30 3.78 8.22 16.17
N GLU A 31 3.88 7.87 17.45
CA GLU A 31 4.03 6.46 17.85
C GLU A 31 2.79 5.63 17.51
N LYS A 32 1.58 6.19 17.73
CA LYS A 32 0.31 5.55 17.35
C LYS A 32 0.19 5.38 15.84
N ASP A 33 0.47 6.44 15.08
CA ASP A 33 0.43 6.43 13.62
C ASP A 33 1.41 5.39 13.06
N ARG A 34 2.63 5.32 13.61
CA ARG A 34 3.62 4.31 13.23
C ARG A 34 3.10 2.89 13.45
N LYS A 35 2.52 2.60 14.62
CA LYS A 35 1.94 1.27 14.92
C LYS A 35 0.79 0.93 13.96
N LEU A 36 -0.07 1.90 13.65
CA LEU A 36 -1.17 1.73 12.71
C LEU A 36 -0.68 1.43 11.29
N ILE A 37 0.32 2.17 10.81
CA ILE A 37 0.94 1.95 9.49
C ILE A 37 1.59 0.57 9.43
N GLU A 38 2.28 0.15 10.50
CA GLU A 38 2.91 -1.17 10.56
C GLU A 38 1.85 -2.28 10.51
N ALA A 39 0.74 -2.13 11.24
CA ALA A 39 -0.37 -3.07 11.19
C ALA A 39 -1.02 -3.13 9.79
N TYR A 40 -1.22 -1.98 9.15
CA TYR A 40 -1.75 -1.91 7.78
C TYR A 40 -0.83 -2.60 6.77
N LYS A 41 0.48 -2.35 6.84
CA LYS A 41 1.47 -2.99 5.94
C LYS A 41 1.57 -4.50 6.14
N LYS A 42 1.22 -5.01 7.32
CA LYS A 42 1.15 -6.45 7.63
C LYS A 42 -0.21 -7.08 7.29
N SER A 43 -1.18 -6.29 6.84
CA SER A 43 -2.50 -6.81 6.49
C SER A 43 -2.46 -7.56 5.15
N LYS A 44 -3.25 -8.63 5.03
CA LYS A 44 -3.38 -9.42 3.79
C LYS A 44 -3.76 -8.56 2.58
N GLY A 45 -4.67 -7.60 2.78
CA GLY A 45 -5.11 -6.71 1.70
C GLY A 45 -3.99 -5.84 1.12
N PHE A 46 -3.02 -5.43 1.95
CA PHE A 46 -1.84 -4.70 1.48
C PHE A 46 -0.92 -5.60 0.64
N GLU A 47 -0.65 -6.82 1.09
CA GLU A 47 0.15 -7.80 0.34
C GLU A 47 -0.50 -8.19 -0.99
N LEU A 48 -1.82 -8.39 -1.00
CA LEU A 48 -2.58 -8.68 -2.21
C LEU A 48 -2.53 -7.51 -3.20
N GLY A 49 -2.74 -6.28 -2.72
CA GLY A 49 -2.65 -5.08 -3.55
C GLY A 49 -1.26 -4.87 -4.17
N LEU A 50 -0.19 -5.18 -3.42
CA LEU A 50 1.18 -5.17 -3.95
C LEU A 50 1.37 -6.22 -5.04
N THR A 51 0.87 -7.44 -4.82
CA THR A 51 0.98 -8.54 -5.78
C THR A 51 0.25 -8.22 -7.09
N GLN A 52 -0.98 -7.71 -7.00
CA GLN A 52 -1.77 -7.29 -8.16
C GLN A 52 -1.08 -6.16 -8.94
N THR A 53 -0.58 -5.14 -8.24
CA THR A 53 0.12 -4.02 -8.89
C THR A 53 1.42 -4.48 -9.56
N GLY A 54 2.15 -5.41 -8.93
CA GLY A 54 3.34 -6.03 -9.49
C GLY A 54 3.03 -6.83 -10.76
N GLN A 55 1.95 -7.61 -10.75
CA GLN A 55 1.51 -8.38 -11.91
C GLN A 55 1.15 -7.49 -13.10
N VAL A 56 0.32 -6.47 -12.90
CA VAL A 56 -0.10 -5.55 -13.96
C VAL A 56 1.08 -4.82 -14.59
N THR A 57 2.04 -4.36 -13.77
CA THR A 57 3.23 -3.66 -14.27
C THR A 57 4.17 -4.60 -15.03
N TYR A 58 4.33 -5.84 -14.57
CA TYR A 58 5.10 -6.85 -15.26
C TYR A 58 4.49 -7.23 -16.61
N GLU A 59 3.18 -7.49 -16.65
CA GLU A 59 2.42 -7.80 -17.86
C GLU A 59 2.54 -6.68 -18.90
N TYR A 60 2.32 -5.43 -18.49
CA TYR A 60 2.46 -4.28 -19.38
C TYR A 60 3.89 -4.15 -19.94
N GLY A 61 4.90 -4.35 -19.10
CA GLY A 61 6.30 -4.36 -19.53
C GLY A 61 6.61 -5.47 -20.52
N TYR A 62 6.05 -6.65 -20.29
CA TYR A 62 6.16 -7.82 -21.17
C TYR A 62 5.54 -7.55 -22.55
N GLN A 63 4.31 -7.03 -22.61
CA GLN A 63 3.64 -6.70 -23.87
C GLN A 63 4.44 -5.69 -24.71
N ILE A 64 5.02 -4.66 -24.07
CA ILE A 64 5.90 -3.70 -24.76
C ILE A 64 7.15 -4.38 -25.30
N ALA A 65 7.81 -5.22 -24.49
CA ALA A 65 9.00 -5.94 -24.91
C ALA A 65 8.71 -6.88 -26.09
N LEU A 66 7.57 -7.57 -26.04
CA LEU A 66 7.09 -8.46 -27.09
C LEU A 66 6.80 -7.70 -28.39
N ALA A 67 6.09 -6.57 -28.32
CA ALA A 67 5.83 -5.73 -29.49
C ALA A 67 7.13 -5.24 -30.15
N ARG A 68 8.12 -4.84 -29.34
CA ARG A 68 9.44 -4.42 -29.84
C ARG A 68 10.23 -5.58 -30.45
N PHE A 69 10.15 -6.76 -29.86
CA PHE A 69 10.78 -7.96 -30.40
C PHE A 69 10.22 -8.31 -31.77
N ARG A 70 8.89 -8.40 -31.89
CA ARG A 70 8.19 -8.69 -33.16
C ARG A 70 8.52 -7.67 -34.25
N ALA A 71 8.64 -6.38 -33.90
CA ALA A 71 9.02 -5.34 -34.86
C ALA A 71 10.46 -5.48 -35.37
N ARG A 72 11.38 -6.04 -34.57
CA ARG A 72 12.79 -6.22 -34.94
C ARG A 72 13.06 -7.55 -35.65
N TYR A 73 12.31 -8.58 -35.30
CA TYR A 73 12.50 -9.95 -35.78
C TYR A 73 11.16 -10.55 -36.23
N PRO A 74 10.62 -10.10 -37.38
CA PRO A 74 9.31 -10.54 -37.86
C PRO A 74 9.25 -12.05 -38.19
N ASP A 75 10.40 -12.66 -38.49
CA ASP A 75 10.50 -14.08 -38.87
C ASP A 75 10.65 -15.02 -37.66
N LEU A 76 10.78 -14.48 -36.43
CA LEU A 76 10.93 -15.25 -35.20
C LEU A 76 9.62 -15.24 -34.42
N GLU A 77 9.04 -16.42 -34.24
CA GLU A 77 7.89 -16.61 -33.34
C GLU A 77 8.35 -16.63 -31.88
N VAL A 78 7.61 -15.94 -31.03
CA VAL A 78 7.68 -16.08 -29.57
C VAL A 78 6.57 -17.02 -29.16
N ALA A 79 6.82 -17.89 -28.18
CA ALA A 79 5.80 -18.76 -27.58
C ALA A 79 4.57 -17.96 -27.11
N GLU A 80 3.44 -18.66 -26.90
CA GLU A 80 2.20 -18.06 -26.45
C GLU A 80 2.41 -17.06 -25.30
N ASP A 81 1.80 -15.89 -25.45
CA ASP A 81 1.79 -14.86 -24.42
C ASP A 81 0.99 -15.41 -23.23
N PRO A 82 1.61 -15.60 -22.05
CA PRO A 82 0.91 -16.10 -20.87
C PRO A 82 -0.19 -15.16 -20.37
N PHE A 83 -0.21 -13.91 -20.84
CA PHE A 83 -1.16 -12.87 -20.46
C PHE A 83 -2.15 -12.52 -21.56
N ALA A 84 -2.13 -13.21 -22.71
CA ALA A 84 -3.17 -13.02 -23.71
C ALA A 84 -4.51 -13.53 -23.19
N SER A 85 -5.57 -12.74 -23.35
CA SER A 85 -6.94 -13.19 -23.11
C SER A 85 -7.38 -14.09 -24.27
N TYR A 86 -7.68 -15.36 -23.99
CA TYR A 86 -8.14 -16.29 -25.01
C TYR A 86 -9.67 -16.25 -25.12
N PRO A 87 -10.25 -16.41 -26.33
CA PRO A 87 -11.71 -16.46 -26.49
C PRO A 87 -12.33 -17.66 -25.76
N GLU A 88 -11.55 -18.71 -25.50
CA GLU A 88 -11.93 -19.84 -24.65
C GLU A 88 -12.18 -19.40 -23.18
N ASP A 89 -11.46 -18.39 -22.70
CA ASP A 89 -11.63 -17.83 -21.35
C ASP A 89 -12.96 -17.06 -21.22
N LEU A 90 -13.55 -16.60 -22.33
CA LEU A 90 -14.85 -15.92 -22.35
C LEU A 90 -16.02 -16.88 -22.08
N GLY A 91 -15.81 -18.18 -22.29
CA GLY A 91 -16.80 -19.22 -22.00
C GLY A 91 -16.74 -19.74 -20.55
N VAL A 92 -15.77 -19.27 -19.76
CA VAL A 92 -15.65 -19.62 -18.35
C VAL A 92 -16.68 -18.80 -17.58
N ASP A 93 -17.68 -19.48 -17.01
CA ASP A 93 -18.69 -18.87 -16.15
C ASP A 93 -18.03 -18.30 -14.89
N MET A 94 -17.75 -16.99 -14.90
CA MET A 94 -17.26 -16.26 -13.74
C MET A 94 -18.45 -15.68 -12.97
N PRO A 95 -18.57 -15.93 -11.66
CA PRO A 95 -19.67 -15.39 -10.86
C PRO A 95 -19.64 -13.86 -10.85
N GLU A 96 -20.82 -13.24 -10.94
CA GLU A 96 -21.00 -11.78 -10.96
C GLU A 96 -20.47 -11.10 -9.69
N GLU A 97 -20.46 -11.82 -8.57
CA GLU A 97 -19.88 -11.38 -7.31
C GLU A 97 -18.93 -12.47 -6.78
N VAL A 98 -17.63 -12.22 -6.88
CA VAL A 98 -16.62 -12.94 -6.10
C VAL A 98 -16.43 -12.13 -4.81
N PRO A 99 -16.84 -12.62 -3.63
CA PRO A 99 -16.47 -11.96 -2.40
C PRO A 99 -14.95 -11.87 -2.34
N PHE A 100 -14.40 -10.70 -1.97
CA PHE A 100 -12.96 -10.52 -1.72
C PHE A 100 -12.44 -11.37 -0.54
N ASP A 101 -13.24 -12.31 -0.05
CA ASP A 101 -12.92 -13.17 1.05
C ASP A 101 -12.19 -14.42 0.54
N ASP A 102 -10.87 -14.29 0.39
CA ASP A 102 -9.94 -15.39 0.10
C ASP A 102 -9.69 -16.30 1.32
N ASN A 103 -10.47 -16.16 2.40
CA ASN A 103 -10.46 -17.17 3.45
C ASN A 103 -11.08 -18.44 2.86
N THR A 104 -10.24 -19.34 2.38
CA THR A 104 -10.65 -20.72 2.16
C THR A 104 -11.08 -21.25 3.52
N ASP A 105 -12.39 -21.43 3.73
CA ASP A 105 -12.90 -22.32 4.77
C ASP A 105 -12.39 -23.72 4.42
N VAL A 106 -11.18 -24.02 4.88
CA VAL A 106 -10.62 -25.37 4.83
C VAL A 106 -11.51 -26.19 5.77
N PRO A 107 -12.19 -27.25 5.31
CA PRO A 107 -12.89 -28.12 6.23
C PRO A 107 -11.86 -28.75 7.16
N GLU A 108 -11.98 -28.48 8.47
CA GLU A 108 -11.22 -29.18 9.50
C GLU A 108 -11.46 -30.69 9.35
N LYS A 109 -10.36 -31.44 9.33
CA LYS A 109 -10.36 -32.89 9.20
C LYS A 109 -10.36 -33.56 10.57
#